data_AF-A0A0E3BBC6-F1
#
_entry.id   AF-A0A0E3BBC6-F1
#
_cell.length_a   1.000
_cell.length_b   1.000
_cell.length_c   1.000
_cell.angle_alpha   90.00
_cell.angle_beta   90.00
_cell.angle_gamma   90.00
#
_symmetry.space_group_name_H-M   'P 1'
#
loop_
_entity.id
_entity.type
_entity.pdbx_description
1 polymer ?
#
loop_
_entity_poly.entity_id
_entity_poly.type
_entity_poly.pdbx_seq_one_letter_code
_entity_poly.pdbx_strand_id
1 'polypeptide(L)' 'MAHPSAAQVQDDFSRGYFCAVATLLRMEGGANTDVRDLFRCGGNPELADEEDKQLFREHGLMA' A
#
# COMPACT_ATOMS: atom_id res chain seq x y z
N MET A 1 10.09 -26.91 10.61
CA MET A 1 9.70 -25.51 10.42
C MET A 1 9.14 -25.42 9.01
N ALA A 2 7.88 -25.00 8.84
CA ALA A 2 7.31 -24.86 7.50
C ALA A 2 7.89 -23.59 6.86
N HIS A 3 8.48 -23.70 5.66
CA HIS A 3 8.91 -22.53 4.91
C HIS A 3 7.66 -21.84 4.34
N PRO A 4 7.54 -20.51 4.47
CA PRO A 4 6.42 -19.79 3.86
C PRO A 4 6.46 -19.97 2.34
N SER A 5 5.28 -20.13 1.75
CA SER A 5 5.15 -20.19 0.29
C SER A 5 5.51 -18.84 -0.33
N ALA A 6 6.02 -18.83 -1.56
CA ALA A 6 6.38 -17.61 -2.29
C ALA A 6 5.22 -16.60 -2.39
N ALA A 7 3.97 -17.09 -2.44
CA ALA A 7 2.78 -16.25 -2.43
C ALA A 7 2.59 -15.49 -1.10
N GLN A 8 2.88 -16.13 0.04
CA GLN A 8 2.77 -15.50 1.36
C GLN A 8 3.83 -14.40 1.52
N VAL A 9 5.05 -14.67 1.08
CA VAL A 9 6.15 -13.67 1.11
C VAL A 9 5.81 -12.44 0.25
N GLN A 10 5.15 -12.65 -0.89
CA GLN A 10 4.74 -11.56 -1.77
C GLN A 10 3.58 -10.74 -1.18
N ASP A 11 2.65 -11.38 -0.48
CA ASP A 11 1.54 -10.73 0.21
C ASP A 11 2.04 -9.85 1.38
N ASP A 12 2.89 -10.40 2.25
CA ASP A 12 3.51 -9.67 3.36
C ASP A 12 4.38 -8.50 2.88
N PHE A 13 5.12 -8.68 1.78
CA PHE A 13 5.88 -7.59 1.17
C PHE A 13 4.96 -6.47 0.66
N SER A 14 3.88 -6.83 -0.03
CA SER A 14 2.93 -5.86 -0.58
C SER A 14 2.24 -5.08 0.53
N ARG A 15 1.80 -5.77 1.60
CA ARG A 15 1.26 -5.12 2.81
C ARG A 15 2.23 -4.11 3.41
N GLY A 16 3.48 -4.52 3.64
CA GLY A 16 4.51 -3.62 4.18
C GLY A 16 4.78 -2.41 3.28
N TYR A 17 4.80 -2.62 1.96
CA TYR A 17 4.98 -1.54 0.98
C TYR A 17 3.83 -0.53 1.06
N PHE A 18 2.58 -0.99 1.01
CA PHE A 18 1.42 -0.09 1.05
C PHE A 18 1.27 0.59 2.41
N CYS A 19 1.65 -0.07 3.51
CA CYS A 19 1.72 0.56 4.82
C CYS A 19 2.67 1.78 4.81
N ALA A 20 3.85 1.66 4.19
CA ALA A 20 4.78 2.77 4.05
C ALA A 20 4.22 3.90 3.17
N VAL A 21 3.53 3.58 2.08
CA VAL A 21 2.85 4.58 1.23
C VAL A 21 1.74 5.30 2.00
N ALA A 22 0.97 4.59 2.83
CA ALA A 22 -0.06 5.17 3.67
C ALA A 22 0.53 6.09 4.76
N THR A 23 1.67 5.73 5.35
CA THR A 23 2.40 6.62 6.27
C THR A 23 2.83 7.90 5.57
N LEU A 24 3.40 7.81 4.36
CA LEU A 24 3.81 8.98 3.60
C LEU A 24 2.61 9.87 3.24
N LEU A 25 1.49 9.26 2.82
CA LEU A 25 0.24 9.96 2.53
C LEU A 25 -0.26 10.76 3.74
N ARG A 26 -0.20 10.18 4.95
CA ARG A 26 -0.55 10.87 6.19
C ARG A 26 0.42 12.02 6.52
N MET A 27 1.72 11.83 6.30
CA MET A 27 2.73 12.85 6.54
C MET A 27 2.60 14.06 5.61
N GLU A 28 2.35 13.81 4.33
CA GLU A 28 2.19 14.85 3.31
C GLU A 28 0.80 15.51 3.36
N GLY A 29 -0.13 14.92 4.11
CA GLY A 29 -1.51 15.41 4.23
C GLY A 29 -2.35 15.25 2.96
N GLY A 30 -1.87 14.48 1.97
CA GLY A 30 -2.57 14.29 0.71
C GLY A 30 -1.77 13.52 -0.35
N ALA A 31 -2.48 13.05 -1.37
CA ALA A 31 -1.91 12.30 -2.49
C ALA A 31 -1.19 13.26 -3.45
N ASN A 32 -0.02 13.74 -3.05
CA ASN A 32 0.88 14.51 -3.91
C ASN A 32 1.46 13.63 -5.04
N THR A 33 2.29 14.22 -5.91
CA THR A 33 2.87 13.49 -7.05
C THR A 33 3.71 12.29 -6.61
N ASP A 34 4.55 12.45 -5.58
CA ASP A 34 5.44 11.39 -5.10
C ASP A 34 4.66 10.21 -4.51
N VAL A 35 3.63 10.48 -3.70
CA VAL A 35 2.74 9.46 -3.14
C VAL A 35 2.00 8.71 -4.26
N ARG A 36 1.54 9.41 -5.29
CA ARG A 36 0.85 8.80 -6.43
C ARG A 36 1.77 7.90 -7.24
N ASP A 37 3.00 8.32 -7.49
CA ASP A 37 3.96 7.50 -8.23
C ASP A 37 4.39 6.27 -7.41
N LEU A 38 4.65 6.44 -6.11
CA LEU A 38 4.92 5.31 -5.21
C LEU A 38 3.75 4.34 -5.14
N PHE A 39 2.52 4.83 -5.06
CA PHE A 39 1.32 4.00 -5.05
C PHE A 39 1.21 3.16 -6.33
N ARG A 40 1.49 3.76 -7.50
CA ARG A 40 1.50 3.04 -8.79
C ARG A 40 2.62 2.02 -8.91
N CYS A 41 3.77 2.25 -8.27
CA CYS A 41 4.89 1.31 -8.24
C CYS A 41 4.64 0.08 -7.35
N GLY A 42 3.71 0.15 -6.39
CA GLY A 42 3.43 -0.92 -5.44
C GLY A 42 2.74 -2.16 -6.03
N GLY A 43 2.32 -2.10 -7.30
CA GLY A 43 1.64 -3.21 -7.96
C GLY A 43 0.17 -3.26 -7.57
N ASN A 44 -0.23 -4.20 -6.71
CA ASN A 44 -1.64 -4.45 -6.40
C ASN A 44 -2.06 -3.91 -5.01
N PRO A 45 -2.69 -2.72 -4.94
CA PRO A 45 -3.13 -2.14 -3.67
C PRO A 45 -4.25 -2.91 -2.97
N GLU A 46 -4.88 -3.89 -3.64
CA GLU A 46 -5.84 -4.81 -3.00
C GLU A 46 -5.19 -5.71 -1.94
N LEU A 47 -3.85 -5.79 -1.93
CA LEU A 47 -3.08 -6.51 -0.91
C LEU A 47 -2.78 -5.65 0.33
N ALA A 48 -3.11 -4.36 0.34
CA ALA A 48 -2.94 -3.53 1.53
C ALA A 48 -3.89 -3.97 2.67
N ASP A 49 -3.60 -3.55 3.90
CA ASP A 49 -4.55 -3.71 5.00
C ASP A 49 -5.79 -2.79 4.81
N GLU A 50 -6.94 -3.18 5.37
CA GLU A 50 -8.22 -2.51 5.10
C GLU A 50 -8.24 -1.02 5.51
N GLU A 51 -7.54 -0.66 6.59
CA GLU A 51 -7.38 0.74 7.01
C GLU A 51 -6.62 1.58 5.97
N ASP A 52 -5.56 1.01 5.38
CA ASP A 52 -4.77 1.71 4.37
C ASP A 52 -5.55 1.79 3.04
N LYS A 53 -6.31 0.75 2.67
CA LYS A 53 -7.25 0.83 1.53
C LYS A 53 -8.28 1.94 1.71
N GLN A 54 -8.86 2.06 2.90
CA GLN A 54 -9.82 3.14 3.19
C GLN A 54 -9.17 4.50 3.01
N LEU A 55 -7.98 4.69 3.56
CA LEU A 55 -7.20 5.92 3.40
C LEU A 55 -6.93 6.22 1.92
N PHE A 56 -6.54 5.23 1.13
CA PHE A 56 -6.31 5.41 -0.30
C PHE A 56 -7.58 5.82 -1.05
N ARG A 57 -8.75 5.26 -0.71
CA ARG A 57 -10.04 5.68 -1.30
C ARG A 57 -10.40 7.12 -0.93
N GLU A 58 -10.23 7.51 0.33
CA GLU A 58 -10.49 8.88 0.81
C GLU A 58 -9.63 9.93 0.07
N HIS A 59 -8.43 9.54 -0.33
CA HIS A 59 -7.50 10.38 -1.09
C HIS A 59 -7.56 10.18 -2.62
N GLY A 60 -8.49 9.37 -3.13
CA GLY A 60 -8.71 9.17 -4.56
C GLY A 60 -7.60 8.37 -5.27
N LEU A 61 -6.86 7.54 -4.53
CA LEU A 61 -5.84 6.61 -5.06
C LEU A 61 -6.44 5.25 -5.44
N MET A 62 -7.60 4.90 -4.88
CA MET A 62 -8.37 3.70 -5.21
C MET A 62 -9.82 4.06 -5.56
N ALA A 63 -10.41 3.23 -6.42
CA ALA A 63 -11.84 3.28 -6.73
C ALA A 63 -12.67 2.47 -5.71
#